data_AF-A0A433BCQ0-F1
#
_entry.id   AF-A0A433BCQ0-F1
#
_cell.length_a   1.000
_cell.length_b   1.000
_cell.length_c   1.000
_cell.angle_alpha   90.00
_cell.angle_beta   90.00
_cell.angle_gamma   90.00
#
_symmetry.space_group_name_H-M   'P 1'
#
loop_
_entity.id
_entity.type
_entity.pdbx_description
1 polymer ?
#
loop_
_entity_poly.entity_id
_entity_poly.type
_entity_poly.pdbx_seq_one_letter_code
_entity_poly.pdbx_strand_id
1 'polypeptide(L)' 'ASGARLATTAVNQLHRSGGRYALCTMCIGVGQGIAVILERV' A
#
# COMPACT_ATOMS: atom_id res chain seq x y z
N ALA A 1 -3.93 6.61 -10.88
CA ALA A 1 -4.71 7.10 -9.72
C ALA A 1 -4.86 6.04 -8.61
N SER A 2 -5.32 4.82 -8.91
CA SER A 2 -5.64 3.80 -7.89
C SER A 2 -4.49 3.41 -6.97
N GLY A 3 -3.26 3.27 -7.49
CA GLY A 3 -2.10 2.89 -6.67
C GLY A 3 -1.67 3.91 -5.63
N ALA A 4 -1.68 5.19 -5.98
CA ALA A 4 -1.45 6.27 -5.02
C ALA A 4 -2.53 6.26 -3.91
N ARG A 5 -3.81 6.08 -4.29
CA ARG A 5 -4.91 6.00 -3.31
C ARG A 5 -4.76 4.81 -2.35
N LEU A 6 -4.36 3.64 -2.86
CA LEU A 6 -4.10 2.46 -2.04
C LEU A 6 -2.96 2.71 -1.05
N ALA A 7 -1.82 3.23 -1.53
CA ALA A 7 -0.67 3.54 -0.69
C ALA A 7 -1.01 4.58 0.40
N THR A 8 -1.67 5.68 0.05
CA THR A 8 -2.11 6.70 1.01
C THR A 8 -3.08 6.13 2.05
N THR A 9 -3.99 5.24 1.63
CA THR A 9 -4.91 4.56 2.55
C THR A 9 -4.15 3.67 3.54
N ALA A 10 -3.17 2.90 3.05
CA ALA A 10 -2.32 2.06 3.89
C ALA A 10 -1.50 2.87 4.90
N VAL A 11 -0.88 3.98 4.47
CA VAL A 11 -0.15 4.90 5.37
C VAL A 11 -1.07 5.44 6.46
N ASN A 12 -2.28 5.90 6.09
CA ASN A 12 -3.25 6.39 7.08
C ASN A 12 -3.69 5.30 8.06
N GLN A 13 -3.86 4.05 7.59
CA GLN A 13 -4.17 2.92 8.47
C GLN A 13 -3.02 2.56 9.41
N LEU A 14 -1.76 2.62 8.95
CA LEU A 14 -0.59 2.41 9.81
C LEU A 14 -0.55 3.44 10.94
N HIS A 15 -0.74 4.72 10.63
CA HIS A 15 -0.78 5.76 11.66
C HIS A 15 -1.95 5.57 12.64
N ARG A 16 -3.14 5.21 12.15
CA ARG A 16 -4.33 5.03 13.00
C ARG A 16 -4.27 3.81 13.89
N SER A 17 -3.73 2.70 13.39
CA SER A 17 -3.64 1.42 14.12
C SER A 17 -2.38 1.27 14.96
N GLY A 18 -1.38 2.15 14.76
CA GLY A 18 -0.05 1.97 15.32
C GLY A 18 0.76 0.85 14.66
N GLY A 19 0.29 0.26 13.55
CA GLY A 19 1.01 -0.77 12.80
C GLY A 19 2.36 -0.28 12.28
N ARG A 20 3.33 -1.19 12.15
CA ARG A 20 4.70 -0.86 11.70
C ARG A 20 4.88 -0.99 10.19
N TYR A 21 4.35 -2.05 9.60
CA TYR A 21 4.51 -2.35 8.17
C TYR A 21 3.15 -2.59 7.50
N ALA A 22 3.01 -2.13 6.25
CA ALA A 22 1.91 -2.49 5.37
C ALA A 22 2.44 -3.06 4.05
N LEU A 23 1.80 -4.12 3.56
CA LEU A 23 2.02 -4.65 2.22
C LEU A 23 0.90 -4.18 1.30
N CYS A 24 1.28 -3.55 0.19
CA CYS A 24 0.36 -3.10 -0.84
C CYS A 24 0.63 -3.88 -2.12
N THR A 25 -0.41 -4.52 -2.68
CA THR A 25 -0.34 -5.30 -3.93
C THR A 25 -1.47 -4.90 -4.87
N MET A 26 -1.17 -4.88 -6.17
CA MET A 26 -2.15 -4.57 -7.22
C MET A 26 -1.88 -5.37 -8.48
N CYS A 27 -2.95 -5.79 -9.14
CA CYS A 27 -2.88 -6.27 -10.52
C CYS A 27 -2.74 -5.10 -11.48
N ILE A 28 -2.03 -5.36 -12.57
CA ILE A 28 -1.89 -4.49 -13.73
C ILE A 28 -2.40 -5.31 -14.93
N GLY A 29 -2.96 -4.65 -15.94
CA GLY A 29 -3.40 -5.31 -17.17
C GLY A 29 -2.28 -6.15 -17.81
N VAL A 30 -2.65 -7.02 -18.77
CA VAL A 30 -1.72 -7.91 -19.49
C VAL A 30 -0.90 -8.85 -18.59
N GLY A 31 -1.45 -9.23 -17.42
CA GLY A 31 -0.87 -10.25 -16.54
C GLY A 31 0.28 -9.76 -15.66
N GLN A 32 0.37 -8.47 -15.41
CA GLN A 32 1.43 -7.86 -14.59
C GLN A 32 0.95 -7.58 -13.16
N GLY A 33 1.89 -7.36 -12.24
CA GLY A 33 1.59 -7.02 -10.85
C GLY A 33 2.71 -6.21 -10.21
N ILE A 34 2.35 -5.46 -9.18
CA ILE A 34 3.31 -4.70 -8.36
C ILE A 34 3.02 -4.94 -6.89
N ALA A 35 4.08 -5.04 -6.08
CA ALA A 35 4.02 -5.12 -4.63
C ALA A 35 5.02 -4.16 -3.99
N VAL A 36 4.61 -3.50 -2.91
CA VAL A 36 5.46 -2.58 -2.13
C VAL A 36 5.21 -2.75 -0.64
N ILE A 37 6.27 -2.59 0.16
CA ILE A 37 6.19 -2.54 1.63
C ILE A 37 6.36 -1.08 2.07
N LEU A 38 5.51 -0.63 3.00
CA LEU A 38 5.55 0.69 3.62
C LEU A 38 5.86 0.52 5.10
N GLU A 39 6.86 1.24 5.62
CA GLU A 39 7.15 1.32 7.05
C GLU A 39 6.64 2.66 7.61
N ARG A 40 5.99 2.61 8.77
CA ARG A 40 5.64 3.80 9.53
C ARG A 40 6.83 4.24 10.37
N VAL A 41 7.30 5.47 10.14
CA VAL A 41 8.31 6.16 10.94
C VAL A 41 7.71 6.88 12.15
#